data_AF-A0A0S8KGE6-F1
#
_entry.id   AF-A0A0S8KGE6-F1
#
_cell.length_a   1.000
_cell.length_b   1.000
_cell.length_c   1.000
_cell.angle_alpha   90.00
_cell.angle_beta   90.00
_cell.angle_gamma   90.00
#
_symmetry.space_group_name_H-M   'P 1'
#
loop_
_entity.id
_entity.type
_entity.pdbx_description
1 polymer ?
#
loop_
_entity_poly.entity_id
_entity_poly.type
_entity_poly.pdbx_seq_one_letter_code
_entity_poly.pdbx_strand_id
1 'polypeptide(L)'
;MWILRWLFIAIVMILVLAFALQNLEQRTVVRFYTWESVELPLILFLFEAFVVGLIVWFLVAIFHDLQLRSEIRRIRKENKKLRSELTALRNLPLEEEENTQES
;
A
#
# COMPACT_ATOMS: atom_id res chain seq x y z
N MET A 1 15.03 -11.59 7.14
CA MET A 1 15.54 -12.35 5.98
C MET A 1 14.38 -12.70 5.05
N TRP A 2 14.52 -12.44 3.74
CA TRP A 2 13.47 -12.75 2.75
C TRP A 2 13.01 -14.23 2.80
N ILE A 3 13.95 -15.15 3.04
CA ILE A 3 13.73 -16.60 3.18
C ILE A 3 12.84 -16.94 4.36
N LEU A 4 13.03 -16.27 5.51
CA LEU A 4 12.21 -16.55 6.69
C LEU A 4 10.75 -16.12 6.46
N ARG A 5 10.55 -15.02 5.71
CA ARG A 5 9.21 -14.57 5.30
C ARG A 5 8.54 -15.60 4.37
N TRP A 6 9.26 -16.09 3.36
CA TRP A 6 8.73 -17.11 2.45
C TRP A 6 8.47 -18.44 3.14
N LEU A 7 9.35 -18.87 4.06
CA LEU A 7 9.14 -20.06 4.86
C LEU A 7 7.89 -19.95 5.73
N PHE A 8 7.71 -18.81 6.40
CA PHE A 8 6.51 -18.55 7.20
C PHE A 8 5.24 -18.61 6.33
N ILE A 9 5.25 -17.97 5.16
CA ILE A 9 4.12 -18.02 4.21
C ILE A 9 3.82 -19.45 3.78
N ALA A 10 4.85 -20.26 3.48
CA ALA A 10 4.67 -21.66 3.10
C ALA A 10 4.04 -22.49 4.24
N ILE A 11 4.50 -22.30 5.49
CA ILE A 11 3.93 -22.98 6.66
C ILE A 11 2.46 -22.59 6.83
N VAL A 12 2.13 -21.31 6.76
CA VAL A 12 0.74 -20.83 6.85
C VAL A 12 -0.13 -21.44 5.75
N MET A 13 0.37 -21.49 4.51
CA MET A 13 -0.33 -22.11 3.39
C MET A 13 -0.62 -23.60 3.62
N ILE A 14 0.36 -24.35 4.14
CA ILE A 14 0.18 -25.77 4.46
C ILE A 14 -0.89 -25.94 5.55
N LEU A 15 -0.88 -25.11 6.59
CA LEU A 15 -1.86 -25.16 7.66
C LEU A 15 -3.28 -24.86 7.15
N VAL A 16 -3.43 -23.83 6.31
CA VAL A 16 -4.72 -23.48 5.68
C VAL A 16 -5.21 -24.62 4.80
N LEU A 17 -4.33 -25.22 3.99
CA LEU A 17 -4.70 -26.33 3.12
C LEU A 17 -5.09 -27.57 3.92
N ALA A 18 -4.33 -27.92 4.97
CA ALA A 18 -4.65 -29.04 5.85
C ALA A 18 -6.00 -28.83 6.55
N PHE A 19 -6.27 -27.63 7.04
CA PHE A 19 -7.57 -27.26 7.61
C PHE A 19 -8.69 -27.41 6.57
N ALA A 20 -8.49 -26.91 5.35
CA ALA A 20 -9.47 -27.02 4.28
C ALA A 20 -9.79 -28.48 3.95
N LEU A 21 -8.77 -29.33 3.81
CA LEU A 21 -8.92 -30.76 3.53
C LEU A 21 -9.69 -31.49 4.63
N GLN A 22 -9.39 -31.22 5.90
CA GLN A 22 -10.08 -31.83 7.04
C GLN A 22 -11.56 -31.41 7.14
N ASN A 23 -11.92 -30.27 6.56
CA ASN A 23 -13.27 -29.70 6.64
C ASN A 23 -13.99 -29.67 5.27
N LEU A 24 -13.54 -30.47 4.30
CA LEU A 24 -14.11 -30.49 2.95
C LEU A 24 -15.60 -30.87 2.94
N GLU A 25 -15.98 -31.85 3.76
CA GLU A 25 -17.35 -32.35 3.84
C GLU A 25 -18.21 -31.57 4.84
N GLN A 26 -17.60 -30.70 5.65
CA GLN A 26 -18.29 -29.92 6.66
C GLN A 26 -19.26 -28.95 5.98
N ARG A 27 -20.54 -29.08 6.31
CA ARG A 27 -21.58 -28.15 5.89
C ARG A 27 -22.07 -27.33 7.07
N THR A 28 -22.48 -26.11 6.79
CA THR A 28 -22.98 -25.21 7.83
C THR A 28 -24.01 -24.24 7.28
N VAL A 29 -24.78 -23.67 8.20
CA VAL A 29 -25.69 -22.56 7.95
C VAL A 29 -25.16 -21.34 8.68
N VAL A 30 -25.02 -20.22 7.98
CA VAL A 30 -24.68 -18.93 8.57
C VAL A 30 -25.96 -18.22 8.96
N ARG A 31 -26.08 -17.83 10.22
CA ARG A 31 -27.22 -17.07 10.75
C ARG A 31 -26.79 -15.63 11.01
N PHE A 32 -27.55 -14.68 10.49
CA PHE A 32 -27.31 -13.26 10.69
C PHE A 32 -28.63 -12.53 10.96
N TYR A 33 -28.83 -12.15 12.23
CA TYR A 33 -30.07 -11.55 12.72
C TYR A 33 -31.29 -12.42 12.38
N THR A 34 -32.16 -11.99 11.47
CA THR A 34 -33.34 -12.75 11.01
C THR A 34 -33.11 -13.53 9.72
N TRP A 35 -31.94 -13.41 9.11
CA TRP A 35 -31.58 -14.11 7.88
C TRP A 35 -30.74 -15.35 8.18
N GLU A 36 -31.01 -16.44 7.47
CA GLU A 36 -30.20 -17.65 7.50
C GLU A 36 -29.82 -18.05 6.07
N SER A 37 -28.58 -18.49 5.89
CA SER A 37 -28.15 -19.02 4.60
C SER A 37 -28.76 -20.40 4.33
N VAL A 38 -28.72 -20.83 3.07
CA VAL A 38 -28.87 -22.27 2.79
C VAL A 38 -27.67 -23.03 3.35
N GLU A 39 -27.85 -24.33 3.60
CA GLU A 39 -26.77 -25.19 4.07
C GLU A 39 -25.76 -25.39 2.95
N LEU A 40 -24.56 -24.83 3.12
CA LEU A 40 -23.48 -24.87 2.15
C LEU A 40 -22.22 -25.45 2.78
N PRO A 41 -21.31 -26.01 1.97
CA PRO A 41 -19.98 -26.37 2.43
C PRO A 41 -19.28 -25.18 3.10
N LEU A 42 -18.69 -25.41 4.28
CA LEU A 42 -18.00 -24.39 5.07
C LEU A 42 -16.94 -23.64 4.25
N ILE A 43 -16.27 -24.37 3.36
CA ILE A 43 -15.23 -23.82 2.49
C ILE A 43 -15.72 -22.71 1.57
N LEU A 44 -17.00 -22.70 1.16
CA LEU A 44 -17.56 -21.64 0.32
C LEU A 44 -17.67 -20.32 1.10
N PHE A 45 -18.13 -20.37 2.35
CA PHE A 45 -18.17 -19.19 3.22
C PHE A 45 -16.76 -18.65 3.52
N LEU A 46 -15.81 -19.55 3.78
CA LEU A 46 -14.42 -19.17 3.98
C LEU A 46 -13.83 -18.49 2.73
N PHE A 47 -14.12 -19.02 1.56
CA PHE A 47 -13.70 -18.46 0.29
C PHE A 47 -14.30 -17.07 0.04
N GLU A 48 -15.60 -16.90 0.28
CA GLU A 48 -16.26 -15.60 0.14
C GLU A 48 -15.65 -14.55 1.08
N ALA A 49 -15.45 -14.91 2.35
CA ALA A 49 -14.79 -14.04 3.32
C ALA A 49 -13.35 -13.68 2.88
N PHE A 50 -12.61 -14.63 2.32
CA PHE A 50 -11.28 -14.39 1.76
C PHE A 50 -11.30 -13.43 0.57
N VAL A 51 -12.24 -13.61 -0.37
CA VAL A 51 -12.40 -12.72 -1.53
C VAL A 51 -12.76 -11.30 -1.09
N VAL A 52 -13.70 -11.14 -0.14
CA VAL A 52 -14.04 -9.84 0.43
C VAL A 52 -12.81 -9.20 1.08
N GLY A 53 -12.06 -9.97 1.88
CA GLY A 53 -10.81 -9.52 2.47
C GLY A 53 -9.77 -9.07 1.44
N LEU A 54 -9.62 -9.82 0.34
CA LEU A 54 -8.73 -9.44 -0.77
C LEU A 54 -9.16 -8.14 -1.44
N ILE A 55 -10.46 -7.96 -1.69
CA ILE A 55 -10.98 -6.73 -2.29
C ILE A 55 -10.68 -5.53 -1.37
N VAL A 56 -10.96 -5.66 -0.07
CA VAL A 56 -10.68 -4.61 0.91
C VAL A 56 -9.17 -4.29 0.95
N TRP A 57 -8.32 -5.30 1.05
CA TRP A 57 -6.87 -5.12 1.03
C TRP A 57 -6.40 -4.43 -0.24
N PHE A 58 -6.92 -4.83 -1.41
CA PHE A 58 -6.57 -4.26 -2.70
C PHE A 58 -6.96 -2.79 -2.80
N LEU A 59 -8.17 -2.43 -2.34
CA LEU A 59 -8.62 -1.04 -2.28
C LEU A 59 -7.68 -0.20 -1.40
N VAL A 60 -7.35 -0.68 -0.20
CA VAL A 60 -6.41 -0.01 0.71
C VAL A 60 -5.03 0.16 0.04
N ALA A 61 -4.54 -0.87 -0.64
CA ALA A 61 -3.26 -0.81 -1.36
C ALA A 61 -3.26 0.25 -2.47
N ILE A 62 -4.35 0.35 -3.25
CA ILE A 62 -4.51 1.40 -4.27
C ILE A 62 -4.47 2.79 -3.63
N PHE A 63 -5.25 3.02 -2.57
CA PHE A 63 -5.27 4.32 -1.91
C PHE A 63 -3.89 4.73 -1.41
N HIS A 64 -3.18 3.80 -0.79
CA HIS A 64 -1.81 4.03 -0.32
C HIS A 64 -0.84 4.34 -1.46
N ASP A 65 -0.91 3.59 -2.57
CA ASP A 65 -0.06 3.84 -3.76
C ASP A 65 -0.34 5.22 -4.38
N LEU A 66 -1.60 5.63 -4.46
CA LEU A 66 -1.98 6.96 -4.96
C LEU A 66 -1.46 8.09 -4.05
N GLN A 67 -1.57 7.93 -2.73
CA GLN A 67 -1.02 8.89 -1.76
C GLN A 67 0.50 9.02 -1.91
N LEU A 68 1.20 7.89 -1.97
CA LEU A 68 2.66 7.87 -2.10
C LEU A 68 3.12 8.52 -3.41
N ARG A 69 2.42 8.27 -4.52
CA ARG A 69 2.69 8.94 -5.80
C ARG A 69 2.47 10.45 -5.73
N SER A 70 1.42 10.89 -5.03
CA SER A 70 1.14 12.32 -4.83
C SER A 70 2.26 12.98 -4.03
N GLU A 71 2.70 12.33 -2.95
CA GLU A 71 3.79 12.80 -2.10
C GLU A 71 5.12 12.89 -2.87
N ILE A 72 5.47 11.86 -3.66
CA ILE A 72 6.65 11.87 -4.53
C ILE A 72 6.59 13.05 -5.52
N ARG A 73 5.43 13.32 -6.12
CA ARG A 73 5.27 14.45 -7.05
C ARG A 73 5.44 15.79 -6.34
N ARG A 74 4.89 15.93 -5.13
CA ARG A 74 5.05 17.14 -4.31
C ARG A 74 6.50 17.38 -3.94
N ILE A 75 7.18 16.38 -3.39
CA ILE A 75 8.59 16.45 -3.00
C ILE A 75 9.47 16.81 -4.21
N ARG A 76 9.23 16.21 -5.39
CA ARG A 76 9.98 16.55 -6.61
C ARG A 76 9.78 18.01 -7.05
N LYS A 77 8.57 18.54 -6.95
CA LYS A 77 8.28 19.96 -7.28
C LYS A 77 8.99 20.90 -6.30
N GLU A 78 8.92 20.62 -5.00
CA GLU A 78 9.60 21.41 -3.97
C GLU A 78 11.12 21.37 -4.17
N ASN A 79 11.69 20.21 -4.45
CA ASN A 79 13.13 20.07 -4.72
C ASN A 79 13.57 20.86 -5.95
N LYS A 80 12.78 20.84 -7.04
CA LYS A 80 13.05 21.64 -8.24
C LYS A 80 13.01 23.14 -7.94
N LYS A 81 12.02 23.60 -7.17
CA LYS A 81 11.88 25.00 -6.76
C LYS A 81 13.08 25.47 -5.94
N LEU A 82 13.45 24.71 -4.91
CA LEU A 82 14.60 25.02 -4.05
C LEU A 82 15.92 25.06 -4.86
N ARG A 83 16.08 24.13 -5.81
CA ARG A 83 17.25 24.15 -6.72
C ARG A 83 17.29 25.39 -7.62
N SER A 84 16.14 25.84 -8.14
CA SER A 84 16.09 27.07 -8.93
C SER A 84 16.40 28.31 -8.09
N GLU A 85 15.90 28.38 -6.86
CA GLU A 85 16.19 29.49 -5.94
C GLU A 85 17.67 29.54 -5.58
N LEU A 86 18.28 28.39 -5.24
CA LEU A 86 19.72 28.30 -4.99
C LEU A 86 20.54 28.74 -6.22
N THR A 87 20.11 28.36 -7.42
CA THR A 87 20.77 28.76 -8.67
C THR A 87 20.65 30.27 -8.90
N ALA A 88 19.47 30.85 -8.66
CA ALA A 88 19.24 32.28 -8.79
C ALA A 88 20.07 33.09 -7.78
N LEU A 89 20.14 32.65 -6.53
CA LEU A 89 20.99 33.26 -5.50
C LEU A 89 22.48 33.19 -5.84
N ARG A 90 22.95 32.08 -6.42
CA ARG A 90 24.35 31.94 -6.84
C ARG A 90 24.70 32.82 -8.04
N ASN A 91 23.72 33.09 -8.90
CA ASN A 91 23.89 33.91 -10.10
C ASN A 91 23.49 35.37 -9.86
N LEU A 92 23.25 35.79 -8.61
CA LEU A 92 23.05 37.20 -8.30
C LEU A 92 24.35 37.92 -8.67
N PRO A 93 24.31 38.92 -9.58
CA PRO A 93 25.48 39.73 -9.84
C PRO A 93 25.87 40.42 -8.52
N LEU A 94 27.13 40.27 -8.12
CA LEU A 94 27.72 41.07 -7.06
C LEU A 94 27.91 42.49 -7.61
N GLU A 95 26.82 43.24 -7.75
CA GLU A 95 26.87 44.69 -7.92
C GLU A 95 27.09 45.28 -6.52
N GLU A 96 28.36 45.44 -6.15
CA GLU A 96 28.93 46.18 -5.01
C GLU A 96 30.33 45.55 -4.86
N GLU A 97 31.41 46.04 -5.49
CA GLU A 97 32.10 47.30 -5.22
C GLU A 97 33.09 47.59 -6.37
N GLU A 98 32.73 48.36 -7.40
CA GLU A 98 33.72 48.85 -8.38
C GLU A 98 33.42 50.26 -8.91
N ASN A 99 32.71 51.09 -8.13
CA ASN A 99 32.36 52.46 -8.52
C ASN A 99 32.70 53.52 -7.45
N THR A 100 33.89 53.40 -6.84
CA THR A 100 34.47 54.46 -6.00
C THR A 100 35.83 54.94 -6.50
N GLN A 101 36.19 54.64 -7.76
CA GLN A 101 37.35 55.21 -8.43
C GLN A 101 36.91 55.87 -9.74
N GLU A 102 36.21 57.00 -9.66
CA GLU A 102 36.27 58.09 -10.66
C GLU A 102 35.22 59.16 -10.31
N SER A 103 35.68 60.23 -9.66
CA SER A 103 35.28 61.64 -9.88
C SER A 103 36.05 62.55 -8.92
#